data_AF-A0A6A9T9S9-F1
#
_entry.id   AF-A0A6A9T9S9-F1
#
_cell.length_a   1.000
_cell.length_b   1.000
_cell.length_c   1.000
_cell.angle_alpha   90.00
_cell.angle_beta   90.00
_cell.angle_gamma   90.00
#
_symmetry.space_group_name_H-M   'P 1'
#
loop_
_entity.id
_entity.type
_entity.pdbx_description
1 polymer ?
#
loop_
_entity_poly.entity_id
_entity_poly.type
_entity_poly.pdbx_seq_one_letter_code
_entity_poly.pdbx_strand_id
1 'polypeptide(L)'
;MRLRDVLDDYKRHAGDAVRFPGERRTVDGRFTGGDGRLLHVDADGVLRDFGYPLTGLTGLVAARIGIDVDGDRTWLDEAATTQRYVDDTTLVETVHEADGATVTRQDLAVGDAHLTRASVDLGDDASAELDDVSLVVYARFAPDGRDDRIGQLRYDDAVEVYHADEHDFLASATGFSDLRGQLPATFPEILDDAPTDLPRGRDRDRYEEERLSGEVVVLVPLADGVATVGTLLTDRAETSRAAARDRLATLFADLDDP
;
A
#
# COMPACT_ATOMS: atom_id res chain seq x y z
N MET A 1 -3.40 2.26 15.94
CA MET A 1 -2.55 1.13 16.36
C MET A 1 -3.38 0.22 17.25
N ARG A 2 -3.44 -1.07 16.93
CA ARG A 2 -4.29 -2.09 17.58
C ARG A 2 -3.40 -3.12 18.29
N LEU A 3 -3.96 -3.93 19.21
CA LEU A 3 -3.18 -4.90 20.00
C LEU A 3 -2.34 -5.84 19.12
N ARG A 4 -2.92 -6.37 18.04
CA ARG A 4 -2.21 -7.24 17.10
C ARG A 4 -1.01 -6.54 16.46
N ASP A 5 -1.14 -5.25 16.14
CA ASP A 5 -0.07 -4.46 15.52
C ASP A 5 1.05 -4.22 16.53
N VAL A 6 0.72 -3.95 17.79
CA VAL A 6 1.69 -3.78 18.87
C VAL A 6 2.42 -5.08 19.17
N LEU A 7 1.71 -6.21 19.13
CA LEU A 7 2.31 -7.53 19.32
C LEU A 7 3.23 -7.89 18.16
N ASP A 8 2.82 -7.64 16.92
CA ASP A 8 3.68 -7.87 15.76
C ASP A 8 4.93 -6.99 15.79
N ASP A 9 4.78 -5.70 16.08
CA ASP A 9 5.88 -4.75 16.26
C ASP A 9 6.81 -5.17 17.41
N TYR A 10 6.25 -5.62 18.53
CA TYR A 10 7.04 -6.19 19.63
C TYR A 10 7.87 -7.37 19.15
N LYS A 11 7.30 -8.33 18.43
CA LYS A 11 8.03 -9.51 17.94
C LYS A 11 9.16 -9.13 16.99
N ARG A 12 8.96 -8.16 16.10
CA ARG A 12 9.99 -7.67 15.17
C ARG A 12 11.14 -6.95 15.85
N HIS A 13 10.89 -6.35 17.02
CA HIS A 13 11.87 -5.53 17.73
C HIS A 13 12.24 -6.10 19.11
N ALA A 14 11.86 -7.34 19.38
CA ALA A 14 12.19 -8.01 20.62
C ALA A 14 13.71 -8.14 20.74
N GLY A 15 14.29 -7.48 21.75
CA GLY A 15 15.74 -7.49 22.00
C GLY A 15 16.49 -6.31 21.39
N ASP A 16 15.81 -5.36 20.74
CA ASP A 16 16.43 -4.10 20.33
C ASP A 16 16.66 -3.18 21.54
N ALA A 17 17.83 -2.54 21.60
CA ALA A 17 18.24 -1.71 22.74
C ALA A 17 17.60 -0.32 22.76
N VAL A 18 17.14 0.17 21.60
CA VAL A 18 16.65 1.55 21.43
C VAL A 18 15.26 1.63 20.83
N ARG A 19 14.76 0.53 20.26
CA ARG A 19 13.45 0.48 19.60
C ARG A 19 12.38 -0.02 20.57
N PHE A 20 11.48 0.88 20.98
CA PHE A 20 10.38 0.54 21.87
C PHE A 20 9.17 0.03 21.07
N PRO A 21 8.48 -1.03 21.55
CA PRO A 21 7.27 -1.54 20.93
C PRO A 21 6.13 -0.52 20.96
N GLY A 22 5.40 -0.40 19.85
CA GLY A 22 4.27 0.51 19.70
C GLY A 22 4.66 1.96 19.38
N GLU A 23 5.94 2.24 19.16
CA GLU A 23 6.40 3.53 18.68
C GLU A 23 6.11 3.69 17.19
N ARG A 24 5.39 4.76 16.79
CA ARG A 24 5.25 5.11 15.37
C ARG A 24 6.51 5.84 14.92
N ARG A 25 7.50 5.07 14.48
CA ARG A 25 8.80 5.60 14.09
C ARG A 25 8.67 6.37 12.77
N THR A 26 9.13 7.61 12.83
CA THR A 26 9.22 8.54 11.70
C THR A 26 10.60 9.21 11.69
N VAL A 27 11.53 8.63 12.45
CA VAL A 27 12.92 9.09 12.59
C VAL A 27 13.72 8.85 11.31
N ASP A 28 13.33 7.82 10.56
CA ASP A 28 13.84 7.48 9.24
C ASP A 28 12.69 7.60 8.21
N GLY A 29 13.04 7.59 6.92
CA GLY A 29 12.09 7.78 5.83
C GLY A 29 11.78 9.26 5.53
N ARG A 30 10.68 9.50 4.81
CA ARG A 30 10.24 10.83 4.36
C ARG A 30 8.73 10.96 4.39
N PHE A 31 8.25 12.20 4.40
CA PHE A 31 6.83 12.51 4.32
C PHE A 31 6.49 13.08 2.96
N THR A 32 5.40 12.61 2.39
CA THR A 32 4.69 13.31 1.32
C THR A 32 3.38 13.84 1.86
N GLY A 33 3.04 15.08 1.49
CA GLY A 33 1.87 15.74 2.04
C GLY A 33 1.54 17.05 1.32
N GLY A 34 0.32 17.51 1.57
CA GLY A 34 -0.23 18.78 1.08
C GLY A 34 -1.40 19.24 1.96
N ASP A 35 -2.39 19.92 1.37
CA ASP A 35 -3.50 20.55 2.10
C ASP A 35 -4.57 19.60 2.68
N GLY A 36 -4.33 18.27 2.70
CA GLY A 36 -5.32 17.30 3.18
C GLY A 36 -4.69 16.08 3.84
N ARG A 37 -3.92 15.31 3.07
CA ARG A 37 -3.33 14.05 3.53
C ARG A 37 -1.84 14.18 3.82
N LEU A 38 -1.41 13.54 4.91
CA LEU A 38 -0.01 13.39 5.28
C LEU A 38 0.31 11.90 5.33
N LEU A 39 1.25 11.48 4.48
CA LEU A 39 1.66 10.09 4.36
C LEU A 39 3.16 9.97 4.61
N HIS A 40 3.53 8.97 5.40
CA HIS A 40 4.93 8.63 5.65
C HIS A 40 5.32 7.49 4.73
N VAL A 41 6.46 7.68 4.07
CA VAL A 41 7.18 6.68 3.30
C VAL A 41 8.38 6.26 4.14
N ASP A 42 8.34 5.06 4.71
CA ASP A 42 9.46 4.52 5.48
C ASP A 42 10.74 4.46 4.63
N ALA A 43 11.91 4.35 5.24
CA ALA A 43 13.20 4.27 4.54
C ALA A 43 13.24 3.07 3.57
N ASP A 44 12.60 1.97 3.95
CA ASP A 44 12.46 0.77 3.11
C ASP A 44 11.26 0.86 2.16
N GLY A 45 10.45 1.92 2.25
CA GLY A 45 9.35 2.21 1.35
C GLY A 45 7.98 1.71 1.80
N VAL A 46 7.81 1.21 3.02
CA VAL A 46 6.46 0.91 3.55
C VAL A 46 5.67 2.23 3.71
N LEU A 47 4.42 2.25 3.26
CA LEU A 47 3.56 3.44 3.28
C LEU A 47 2.60 3.42 4.47
N ARG A 48 2.35 4.57 5.10
CA ARG A 48 1.34 4.71 6.18
C ARG A 48 0.77 6.13 6.26
N ASP A 49 -0.52 6.24 6.51
CA ASP A 49 -1.17 7.51 6.81
C ASP A 49 -0.89 8.04 8.22
N PHE A 50 -0.64 9.34 8.29
CA PHE A 50 -0.45 10.15 9.50
C PHE A 50 -1.41 11.34 9.59
N GLY A 51 -2.42 11.41 8.71
CA GLY A 51 -3.43 12.48 8.69
C GLY A 51 -4.35 12.51 9.93
N TYR A 52 -4.64 11.37 10.55
CA TYR A 52 -5.46 11.34 11.76
C TYR A 52 -4.72 11.91 12.98
N PRO A 53 -5.34 12.79 13.81
CA PRO A 53 -6.77 13.14 13.82
C PRO A 53 -7.15 14.38 12.99
N LEU A 54 -6.23 15.01 12.26
CA LEU A 54 -6.49 16.27 11.55
C LEU A 54 -7.54 16.12 10.44
N THR A 55 -7.49 15.01 9.70
CA THR A 55 -8.46 14.69 8.65
C THR A 55 -9.77 14.10 9.19
N GLY A 56 -9.79 13.64 10.44
CA GLY A 56 -10.90 12.83 10.99
C GLY A 56 -11.00 11.41 10.43
N LEU A 57 -10.21 11.06 9.41
CA LEU A 57 -10.22 9.78 8.70
C LEU A 57 -8.94 8.99 8.98
N THR A 58 -9.05 7.66 9.06
CA THR A 58 -7.93 6.78 9.44
C THR A 58 -7.08 6.38 8.23
N GLY A 59 -7.71 5.99 7.13
CA GLY A 59 -7.08 5.61 5.87
C GLY A 59 -6.17 4.39 5.95
N LEU A 60 -5.03 4.51 5.29
CA LEU A 60 -4.05 3.44 5.08
C LEU A 60 -3.22 3.19 6.34
N VAL A 61 -3.41 2.03 6.96
CA VAL A 61 -2.63 1.59 8.13
C VAL A 61 -1.22 1.18 7.73
N ALA A 62 -1.10 0.49 6.59
CA ALA A 62 0.15 0.07 5.99
C ALA A 62 -0.07 -0.29 4.51
N ALA A 63 0.88 0.01 3.64
CA ALA A 63 1.02 -0.69 2.36
C ALA A 63 2.46 -1.12 2.09
N ARG A 64 2.59 -2.34 1.56
CA ARG A 64 3.84 -2.89 1.01
C ARG A 64 3.68 -2.99 -0.50
N ILE A 65 4.77 -2.74 -1.21
CA ILE A 65 4.82 -2.80 -2.67
C ILE A 65 5.94 -3.76 -3.05
N GLY A 66 5.70 -4.59 -4.05
CA GLY A 66 6.59 -5.60 -4.57
C GLY A 66 6.49 -5.70 -6.08
N ILE A 67 7.31 -6.56 -6.66
CA ILE A 67 7.13 -7.09 -8.01
C ILE A 67 6.73 -8.57 -7.92
N ASP A 68 5.88 -9.00 -8.83
CA ASP A 68 5.47 -10.38 -9.04
C ASP A 68 5.89 -10.76 -10.47
N VAL A 69 6.75 -11.77 -10.57
CA VAL A 69 7.28 -12.28 -11.83
C VAL A 69 6.82 -13.74 -11.93
N ASP A 70 5.85 -14.01 -12.81
CA ASP A 70 5.25 -15.35 -12.95
C ASP A 70 4.76 -16.00 -11.64
N GLY A 71 4.31 -15.20 -10.67
CA GLY A 71 3.84 -15.65 -9.36
C GLY A 71 4.92 -15.70 -8.27
N ASP A 72 6.19 -15.49 -8.62
CA ASP A 72 7.28 -15.32 -7.65
C ASP A 72 7.38 -13.86 -7.23
N ARG A 73 7.23 -13.61 -5.93
CA ARG A 73 7.11 -12.26 -5.37
C ARG A 73 8.37 -11.81 -4.65
N THR A 74 8.82 -10.61 -4.99
CA THR A 74 9.88 -9.90 -4.28
C THR A 74 9.32 -8.60 -3.72
N TRP A 75 9.33 -8.46 -2.40
CA TRP A 75 8.89 -7.24 -1.73
C TRP A 75 10.00 -6.20 -1.70
N LEU A 76 9.68 -4.96 -2.08
CA LEU A 76 10.68 -3.91 -2.25
C LEU A 76 11.25 -3.39 -0.92
N ASP A 77 10.53 -3.57 0.18
CA ASP A 77 10.97 -3.22 1.54
C ASP A 77 11.94 -4.25 2.15
N GLU A 78 12.28 -5.29 1.40
CA GLU A 78 13.35 -6.25 1.74
C GLU A 78 14.62 -6.00 0.91
N ALA A 79 14.55 -5.13 -0.09
CA ALA A 79 15.65 -4.76 -0.96
C ALA A 79 16.51 -3.63 -0.37
N ALA A 80 17.72 -3.47 -0.90
CA ALA A 80 18.52 -2.29 -0.57
C ALA A 80 17.86 -1.04 -1.17
N THR A 81 17.69 0.02 -0.37
CA THR A 81 16.98 1.23 -0.79
C THR A 81 17.84 2.48 -0.74
N THR A 82 17.58 3.41 -1.66
CA THR A 82 18.03 4.80 -1.57
C THR A 82 16.84 5.72 -1.77
N GLN A 83 16.61 6.61 -0.81
CA GLN A 83 15.45 7.50 -0.83
C GLN A 83 15.88 8.97 -0.84
N ARG A 84 15.15 9.82 -1.57
CA ARG A 84 15.34 11.27 -1.67
C ARG A 84 14.02 12.02 -1.94
N TYR A 85 14.01 13.32 -1.71
CA TYR A 85 13.02 14.19 -2.34
C TYR A 85 13.44 14.49 -3.78
N VAL A 86 12.46 14.64 -4.66
CA VAL A 86 12.69 15.12 -6.03
C VAL A 86 12.56 16.63 -6.03
N ASP A 87 13.66 17.30 -6.41
CA ASP A 87 13.78 18.76 -6.41
C ASP A 87 13.34 19.37 -5.06
N ASP A 88 12.74 20.57 -5.08
CA ASP A 88 12.19 21.24 -3.91
C ASP A 88 10.69 20.91 -3.71
N THR A 89 10.30 19.65 -3.96
CA THR A 89 8.90 19.19 -3.86
C THR A 89 8.69 18.19 -2.72
N THR A 90 7.43 17.83 -2.47
CA THR A 90 7.06 16.75 -1.53
C THR A 90 7.01 15.37 -2.20
N LEU A 91 7.46 15.25 -3.45
CA LEU A 91 7.58 13.96 -4.13
C LEU A 91 8.76 13.18 -3.55
N VAL A 92 8.47 11.99 -3.03
CA VAL A 92 9.48 11.07 -2.49
C VAL A 92 9.84 10.06 -3.57
N GLU A 93 11.12 10.00 -3.94
CA GLU A 93 11.66 8.94 -4.79
C GLU A 93 12.39 7.92 -3.92
N THR A 94 12.07 6.65 -4.10
CA THR A 94 12.76 5.50 -3.50
C THR A 94 13.21 4.56 -4.62
N VAL A 95 14.52 4.35 -4.73
CA VAL A 95 15.11 3.35 -5.63
C VAL A 95 15.35 2.08 -4.82
N HIS A 96 14.84 0.96 -5.34
CA HIS A 96 14.95 -0.37 -4.73
C HIS A 96 15.79 -1.28 -5.65
N GLU A 97 16.87 -1.85 -5.11
CA GLU A 97 17.70 -2.83 -5.80
C GLU A 97 17.21 -4.25 -5.45
N ALA A 98 16.19 -4.71 -6.17
CA ALA A 98 15.63 -6.05 -6.01
C ALA A 98 16.44 -7.07 -6.82
N ASP A 99 16.28 -8.36 -6.49
CA ASP A 99 16.97 -9.42 -7.24
C ASP A 99 16.50 -9.44 -8.70
N GLY A 100 17.42 -9.20 -9.64
CA GLY A 100 17.15 -9.15 -11.07
C GLY A 100 16.42 -7.90 -11.59
N ALA A 101 16.11 -6.90 -10.73
CA ALA A 101 15.41 -5.70 -11.14
C ALA A 101 15.74 -4.47 -10.27
N THR A 102 15.83 -3.30 -10.90
CA THR A 102 15.85 -2.02 -10.21
C THR A 102 14.47 -1.38 -10.33
N VAL A 103 13.83 -1.06 -9.20
CA VAL A 103 12.51 -0.41 -9.17
C VAL A 103 12.64 1.00 -8.63
N THR A 104 12.33 2.00 -9.47
CA THR A 104 12.25 3.39 -9.05
C THR A 104 10.81 3.74 -8.74
N ARG A 105 10.55 4.08 -7.48
CA ARG A 105 9.22 4.39 -6.97
C ARG A 105 9.09 5.86 -6.60
N GLN A 106 7.99 6.47 -6.98
CA GLN A 106 7.68 7.88 -6.78
C GLN A 106 6.33 8.00 -6.05
N ASP A 107 6.36 8.52 -4.83
CA ASP A 107 5.21 8.63 -3.92
C ASP A 107 4.85 10.10 -3.69
N LEU A 108 3.60 10.47 -4.01
CA LEU A 108 3.11 11.84 -3.90
C LEU A 108 1.68 11.89 -3.34
N ALA A 109 1.48 12.66 -2.26
CA ALA A 109 0.16 13.05 -1.79
C ALA A 109 -0.35 14.30 -2.53
N VAL A 110 -1.59 14.25 -3.02
CA VAL A 110 -2.27 15.35 -3.74
C VAL A 110 -3.70 15.53 -3.19
N GLY A 111 -3.87 16.49 -2.29
CA GLY A 111 -5.11 16.65 -1.52
C GLY A 111 -5.31 15.42 -0.63
N ASP A 112 -6.41 14.70 -0.85
CA ASP A 112 -6.78 13.50 -0.09
C ASP A 112 -6.30 12.19 -0.76
N ALA A 113 -5.69 12.32 -1.95
CA ALA A 113 -5.14 11.20 -2.70
C ALA A 113 -3.65 11.00 -2.40
N HIS A 114 -3.18 9.77 -2.63
CA HIS A 114 -1.77 9.43 -2.71
C HIS A 114 -1.54 8.59 -3.95
N LEU A 115 -0.55 8.93 -4.76
CA LEU A 115 -0.16 8.20 -5.95
C LEU A 115 1.22 7.58 -5.74
N THR A 116 1.37 6.32 -6.15
CA THR A 116 2.64 5.65 -6.29
C THR A 116 2.84 5.27 -7.75
N ARG A 117 3.83 5.88 -8.39
CA ARG A 117 4.32 5.47 -9.72
C ARG A 117 5.57 4.62 -9.54
N ALA A 118 5.59 3.41 -10.12
CA ALA A 118 6.73 2.51 -10.09
C ALA A 118 7.21 2.26 -11.52
N SER A 119 8.49 2.51 -11.77
CA SER A 119 9.17 2.16 -13.02
C SER A 119 10.11 1.00 -12.74
N VAL A 120 10.01 -0.06 -13.54
CA VAL A 120 10.77 -1.30 -13.38
C VAL A 120 11.76 -1.42 -14.52
N ASP A 121 13.04 -1.56 -14.18
CA ASP A 121 14.12 -1.89 -15.10
C ASP A 121 14.65 -3.29 -14.76
N LEU A 122 14.59 -4.21 -15.71
CA LEU A 122 15.08 -5.57 -15.53
C LEU A 122 16.57 -5.62 -15.86
N GLY A 123 17.35 -6.31 -15.04
CA GLY A 123 18.78 -6.50 -15.31
C GLY A 123 19.01 -7.29 -16.61
N ASP A 124 20.18 -7.10 -17.24
CA ASP A 124 20.54 -7.78 -18.50
C ASP A 124 20.48 -9.32 -18.40
N ASP A 125 20.67 -9.87 -17.19
CA ASP A 125 20.64 -11.31 -16.90
C ASP A 125 19.25 -11.82 -16.48
N ALA A 126 18.22 -10.96 -16.45
CA ALA A 126 16.87 -11.36 -16.08
C ALA A 126 16.29 -12.33 -17.11
N SER A 127 15.73 -13.44 -16.64
CA SER A 127 15.11 -14.44 -17.51
C SER A 127 13.68 -14.09 -17.93
N ALA A 128 13.05 -13.12 -17.26
CA ALA A 128 11.67 -12.70 -17.49
C ALA A 128 11.59 -11.53 -18.45
N GLU A 129 10.47 -11.43 -19.18
CA GLU A 129 10.15 -10.25 -19.99
C GLU A 129 9.31 -9.27 -19.16
N LEU A 130 9.36 -7.97 -19.48
CA LEU A 130 8.58 -6.96 -18.75
C LEU A 130 7.06 -7.23 -18.76
N ASP A 131 6.56 -7.90 -19.80
CA ASP A 131 5.15 -8.30 -19.94
C ASP A 131 4.72 -9.36 -18.91
N ASP A 132 5.68 -10.11 -18.34
CA ASP A 132 5.45 -11.12 -17.30
C ASP A 132 5.51 -10.54 -15.87
N VAL A 133 5.83 -9.25 -15.75
CA VAL A 133 6.01 -8.57 -14.48
C VAL A 133 4.76 -7.76 -14.12
N SER A 134 4.28 -7.94 -12.90
CA SER A 134 3.23 -7.11 -12.31
C SER A 134 3.75 -6.41 -11.06
N LEU A 135 3.29 -5.20 -10.81
CA LEU A 135 3.42 -4.58 -9.50
C LEU A 135 2.44 -5.27 -8.55
N VAL A 136 2.93 -5.78 -7.41
CA VAL A 136 2.08 -6.31 -6.34
C VAL A 136 1.95 -5.29 -5.22
N VAL A 137 0.72 -5.02 -4.80
CA VAL A 137 0.44 -4.11 -3.68
C VAL A 137 -0.35 -4.84 -2.62
N TYR A 138 0.21 -4.93 -1.42
CA TYR A 138 -0.53 -5.26 -0.21
C TYR A 138 -0.91 -3.95 0.48
N ALA A 139 -2.20 -3.76 0.74
CA ALA A 139 -2.70 -2.59 1.45
C ALA A 139 -3.64 -3.02 2.58
N ARG A 140 -3.47 -2.39 3.75
CA ARG A 140 -4.37 -2.52 4.89
C ARG A 140 -4.99 -1.17 5.19
N PHE A 141 -6.30 -1.10 5.03
CA PHE A 141 -7.14 0.02 5.45
C PHE A 141 -7.80 -0.28 6.78
N ALA A 142 -8.16 0.77 7.51
CA ALA A 142 -8.95 0.66 8.72
C ALA A 142 -9.99 1.79 8.79
N PRO A 143 -10.99 1.82 7.89
CA PRO A 143 -12.00 2.88 7.89
C PRO A 143 -12.70 2.97 9.25
N ASP A 144 -12.93 4.19 9.75
CA ASP A 144 -13.37 4.51 11.11
C ASP A 144 -12.49 3.90 12.22
N GLY A 145 -11.23 3.64 11.89
CA GLY A 145 -10.27 2.92 12.72
C GLY A 145 -10.57 1.43 12.87
N ARG A 146 -11.55 0.85 12.17
CA ARG A 146 -11.99 -0.54 12.41
C ARG A 146 -11.10 -1.55 11.68
N ASP A 147 -11.04 -2.76 12.24
CA ASP A 147 -10.42 -3.94 11.58
C ASP A 147 -11.46 -5.05 11.34
N ASP A 148 -12.71 -4.80 11.70
CA ASP A 148 -13.83 -5.73 11.68
C ASP A 148 -15.05 -5.03 11.05
N ARG A 149 -16.00 -5.80 10.52
CA ARG A 149 -17.20 -5.26 9.85
C ARG A 149 -16.86 -4.31 8.70
N ILE A 150 -15.74 -4.56 8.05
CA ILE A 150 -15.30 -3.86 6.86
C ILE A 150 -15.94 -4.53 5.65
N GLY A 151 -16.48 -3.74 4.74
CA GLY A 151 -16.94 -4.22 3.44
C GLY A 151 -15.98 -3.84 2.32
N GLN A 152 -15.96 -4.65 1.27
CA GLN A 152 -15.27 -4.33 0.03
C GLN A 152 -16.24 -4.25 -1.15
N LEU A 153 -16.12 -3.20 -1.97
CA LEU A 153 -16.70 -3.16 -3.32
C LEU A 153 -15.57 -3.18 -4.34
N ARG A 154 -15.59 -4.18 -5.22
CA ARG A 154 -14.51 -4.47 -6.16
C ARG A 154 -14.95 -4.11 -7.57
N TYR A 155 -14.07 -3.40 -8.27
CA TYR A 155 -14.14 -3.04 -9.68
C TYR A 155 -12.91 -3.63 -10.39
N ASP A 156 -12.87 -3.52 -11.71
CA ASP A 156 -11.74 -4.03 -12.50
C ASP A 156 -10.45 -3.23 -12.24
N ASP A 157 -10.59 -1.97 -11.82
CA ASP A 157 -9.52 -0.99 -11.66
C ASP A 157 -9.39 -0.42 -10.24
N ALA A 158 -10.33 -0.76 -9.35
CA ALA A 158 -10.40 -0.18 -8.02
C ALA A 158 -11.05 -1.12 -7.01
N VAL A 159 -10.70 -0.94 -5.75
CA VAL A 159 -11.41 -1.51 -4.61
C VAL A 159 -11.72 -0.41 -3.60
N GLU A 160 -12.98 -0.31 -3.24
CA GLU A 160 -13.45 0.49 -2.12
C GLU A 160 -13.46 -0.39 -0.87
N VAL A 161 -12.88 0.11 0.21
CA VAL A 161 -12.86 -0.51 1.53
C VAL A 161 -13.56 0.43 2.51
N TYR A 162 -14.65 -0.01 3.13
CA TYR A 162 -15.52 0.91 3.88
C TYR A 162 -16.02 0.34 5.20
N HIS A 163 -16.27 1.25 6.15
CA HIS A 163 -17.02 1.01 7.36
C HIS A 163 -17.83 2.28 7.67
N ALA A 164 -19.12 2.12 7.98
CA ALA A 164 -20.08 3.20 8.26
C ALA A 164 -19.92 4.46 7.38
N ASP A 165 -19.16 5.45 7.86
CA ASP A 165 -19.02 6.77 7.24
C ASP A 165 -17.72 6.88 6.42
N GLU A 166 -16.62 6.28 6.85
CA GLU A 166 -15.35 6.27 6.09
C GLU A 166 -15.34 5.21 4.99
N HIS A 167 -14.87 5.59 3.82
CA HIS A 167 -14.62 4.66 2.72
C HIS A 167 -13.36 5.07 1.95
N ASP A 168 -12.42 4.15 1.85
CA ASP A 168 -11.13 4.37 1.22
C ASP A 168 -11.06 3.62 -0.10
N PHE A 169 -10.24 4.11 -1.03
CA PHE A 169 -10.02 3.45 -2.31
C PHE A 169 -8.55 3.05 -2.47
N LEU A 170 -8.32 1.92 -3.12
CA LEU A 170 -7.09 1.56 -3.83
C LEU A 170 -7.45 1.37 -5.30
N ALA A 171 -6.77 2.03 -6.21
CA ALA A 171 -7.02 1.96 -7.65
C ALA A 171 -5.70 1.86 -8.43
N SER A 172 -5.81 1.43 -9.68
CA SER A 172 -4.70 1.30 -10.62
C SER A 172 -5.02 2.02 -11.93
N ALA A 173 -4.03 2.70 -12.51
CA ALA A 173 -4.16 3.33 -13.82
C ALA A 173 -4.30 2.30 -14.96
N THR A 174 -3.74 1.09 -14.79
CA THR A 174 -3.75 0.01 -15.79
C THR A 174 -4.72 -1.12 -15.44
N GLY A 175 -5.49 -0.97 -14.36
CA GLY A 175 -6.39 -2.00 -13.85
C GLY A 175 -5.72 -3.03 -12.94
N PHE A 176 -6.48 -4.05 -12.53
CA PHE A 176 -5.99 -5.19 -11.76
C PHE A 176 -6.02 -6.49 -12.59
N SER A 177 -4.92 -7.25 -12.58
CA SER A 177 -4.86 -8.60 -13.16
C SER A 177 -5.30 -9.68 -12.16
N ASP A 178 -5.08 -9.46 -10.86
CA ASP A 178 -5.69 -10.23 -9.77
C ASP A 178 -6.01 -9.29 -8.60
N LEU A 179 -7.06 -9.64 -7.85
CA LEU A 179 -7.43 -8.98 -6.62
C LEU A 179 -7.99 -9.99 -5.63
N ARG A 180 -7.38 -10.04 -4.45
CA ARG A 180 -7.88 -10.81 -3.31
C ARG A 180 -7.91 -9.99 -2.05
N GLY A 181 -8.76 -10.42 -1.12
CA GLY A 181 -8.69 -9.92 0.23
C GLY A 181 -7.74 -10.80 1.04
N GLN A 182 -7.46 -10.35 2.25
CA GLN A 182 -6.79 -11.16 3.25
C GLN A 182 -7.52 -10.96 4.56
N LEU A 183 -7.88 -12.03 5.25
CA LEU A 183 -8.48 -11.89 6.57
C LEU A 183 -7.46 -11.30 7.55
N PRO A 184 -7.88 -10.80 8.71
CA PRO A 184 -6.98 -10.59 9.83
C PRO A 184 -6.18 -11.85 10.20
N ALA A 185 -5.01 -11.65 10.79
CA ALA A 185 -4.27 -12.73 11.47
C ALA A 185 -5.17 -13.41 12.51
N THR A 186 -5.15 -14.74 12.51
CA THR A 186 -5.86 -15.60 13.44
C THR A 186 -5.21 -15.55 14.82
N PHE A 187 -5.96 -15.97 15.83
CA PHE A 187 -5.44 -15.98 17.20
C PHE A 187 -4.17 -16.84 17.37
N PRO A 188 -4.06 -18.05 16.78
CA PRO A 188 -2.81 -18.81 16.81
C PRO A 188 -1.62 -18.06 16.17
N GLU A 189 -1.81 -17.42 15.01
CA GLU A 189 -0.75 -16.64 14.35
C GLU A 189 -0.30 -15.45 15.21
N ILE A 190 -1.26 -14.75 15.86
CA ILE A 190 -0.94 -13.65 16.77
C ILE A 190 -0.15 -14.13 17.99
N LEU A 191 -0.35 -15.37 18.44
CA LEU A 191 0.36 -15.95 19.58
C LEU A 191 1.68 -16.64 19.23
N ASP A 192 1.99 -16.82 17.94
CA ASP A 192 3.28 -17.38 17.51
C ASP A 192 4.44 -16.51 18.01
N ASP A 193 5.62 -17.10 18.24
CA ASP A 193 6.81 -16.35 18.65
C ASP A 193 7.35 -15.49 17.50
N ALA A 194 7.19 -15.96 16.26
CA ALA A 194 7.62 -15.24 15.06
C ALA A 194 6.65 -14.09 14.71
N PRO A 195 7.16 -12.98 14.16
CA PRO A 195 6.30 -11.95 13.56
C PRO A 195 5.52 -12.53 12.38
N THR A 196 4.38 -11.91 12.07
CA THR A 196 3.51 -12.36 10.99
C THR A 196 4.05 -11.88 9.66
N ASP A 197 4.37 -12.79 8.74
CA ASP A 197 4.73 -12.38 7.38
C ASP A 197 3.47 -11.96 6.61
N LEU A 198 3.44 -10.72 6.15
CA LEU A 198 2.30 -10.11 5.45
C LEU A 198 2.73 -9.66 4.05
N PRO A 199 2.00 -9.97 2.98
CA PRO A 199 0.76 -10.71 2.98
C PRO A 199 0.98 -12.20 3.20
N ARG A 200 -0.03 -12.82 3.79
CA ARG A 200 -0.12 -14.27 3.99
C ARG A 200 -0.50 -14.96 2.69
N GLY A 201 -0.22 -16.27 2.62
CA GLY A 201 -0.63 -17.14 1.52
C GLY A 201 -2.15 -17.10 1.29
N ARG A 202 -2.58 -17.42 0.06
CA ARG A 202 -3.99 -17.43 -0.33
C ARG A 202 -4.75 -18.55 0.38
N ASP A 203 -5.78 -18.20 1.14
CA ASP A 203 -6.68 -19.17 1.79
C ASP A 203 -7.88 -19.43 0.86
N ARG A 204 -7.79 -20.50 0.05
CA ARG A 204 -8.80 -20.81 -0.98
C ARG A 204 -10.16 -21.21 -0.40
N ASP A 205 -10.22 -21.57 0.88
CA ASP A 205 -11.43 -22.07 1.52
C ASP A 205 -12.32 -20.93 2.07
N ARG A 206 -11.83 -19.68 2.06
CA ARG A 206 -12.50 -18.52 2.69
C ARG A 206 -12.69 -17.32 1.76
N TYR A 207 -12.78 -17.57 0.45
CA TYR A 207 -12.89 -16.52 -0.59
C TYR A 207 -14.01 -15.49 -0.32
N GLU A 208 -15.19 -15.92 0.15
CA GLU A 208 -16.28 -14.99 0.46
C GLU A 208 -15.97 -14.11 1.67
N GLU A 209 -15.27 -14.65 2.66
CA GLU A 209 -14.89 -13.93 3.88
C GLU A 209 -13.78 -12.91 3.62
N GLU A 210 -12.93 -13.15 2.62
CA GLU A 210 -11.89 -12.19 2.19
C GLU A 210 -12.49 -10.84 1.76
N ARG A 211 -13.78 -10.77 1.39
CA ARG A 211 -14.47 -9.51 1.07
C ARG A 211 -14.89 -8.71 2.32
N LEU A 212 -14.73 -9.29 3.51
CA LEU A 212 -15.12 -8.71 4.79
C LEU A 212 -13.90 -8.25 5.61
N SER A 213 -12.85 -7.78 4.93
CA SER A 213 -11.59 -7.37 5.52
C SER A 213 -11.11 -6.02 4.98
N GLY A 214 -10.27 -5.34 5.75
CA GLY A 214 -9.56 -4.14 5.31
C GLY A 214 -8.24 -4.41 4.59
N GLU A 215 -7.81 -5.68 4.52
CA GLU A 215 -6.57 -6.07 3.86
C GLU A 215 -6.85 -6.59 2.44
N VAL A 216 -6.11 -6.07 1.47
CA VAL A 216 -6.19 -6.44 0.06
C VAL A 216 -4.79 -6.68 -0.51
N VAL A 217 -4.72 -7.59 -1.48
CA VAL A 217 -3.53 -7.80 -2.33
C VAL A 217 -3.99 -7.69 -3.77
N VAL A 218 -3.39 -6.79 -4.53
CA VAL A 218 -3.66 -6.58 -5.95
C VAL A 218 -2.41 -6.82 -6.78
N LEU A 219 -2.60 -7.36 -7.98
CA LEU A 219 -1.60 -7.40 -9.04
C LEU A 219 -1.98 -6.37 -10.09
N VAL A 220 -1.03 -5.52 -10.45
CA VAL A 220 -1.19 -4.41 -11.38
C VAL A 220 -0.23 -4.62 -12.54
N PRO A 221 -0.74 -4.80 -13.77
CA PRO A 221 0.13 -4.98 -14.93
C PRO A 221 0.91 -3.70 -15.22
N LEU A 222 2.16 -3.88 -15.67
CA LEU A 222 2.97 -2.78 -16.19
C LEU A 222 2.49 -2.39 -17.59
N ALA A 223 2.58 -1.10 -17.91
CA ALA A 223 2.51 -0.57 -19.26
C ALA A 223 3.84 0.15 -19.54
N ASP A 224 4.57 -0.29 -20.56
CA ASP A 224 5.90 0.24 -20.92
C ASP A 224 6.88 0.28 -19.72
N GLY A 225 6.87 -0.78 -18.90
CA GLY A 225 7.71 -0.89 -17.70
C GLY A 225 7.25 -0.03 -16.51
N VAL A 226 6.05 0.57 -16.58
CA VAL A 226 5.53 1.45 -15.54
C VAL A 226 4.17 0.99 -15.03
N ALA A 227 3.96 1.05 -13.73
CA ALA A 227 2.65 0.91 -13.10
C ALA A 227 2.38 2.09 -12.16
N THR A 228 1.13 2.55 -12.12
CA THR A 228 0.71 3.58 -11.15
C THR A 228 -0.50 3.11 -10.38
N VAL A 229 -0.40 3.17 -9.05
CA VAL A 229 -1.52 2.94 -8.13
C VAL A 229 -1.83 4.21 -7.35
N GLY A 230 -3.10 4.36 -6.99
CA GLY A 230 -3.59 5.48 -6.21
C GLY A 230 -4.38 5.00 -5.02
N THR A 231 -4.25 5.67 -3.88
CA THR A 231 -5.19 5.53 -2.77
C THR A 231 -5.91 6.84 -2.53
N LEU A 232 -7.18 6.78 -2.15
CA LEU A 232 -7.99 7.96 -1.85
C LEU A 232 -8.63 7.80 -0.48
N LEU A 233 -8.45 8.82 0.36
CA LEU A 233 -9.06 8.93 1.69
C LEU A 233 -10.36 9.72 1.56
N THR A 234 -11.50 9.11 1.86
CA THR A 234 -12.81 9.76 1.70
C THR A 234 -13.80 9.41 2.81
N ASP A 235 -14.81 10.25 2.98
CA ASP A 235 -16.02 9.93 3.73
C ASP A 235 -17.26 9.98 2.82
N ARG A 236 -18.25 9.17 3.20
CA ARG A 236 -19.47 8.95 2.43
C ARG A 236 -20.43 10.15 2.45
N ALA A 237 -20.31 11.04 3.44
CA ALA A 237 -21.19 12.20 3.55
C ALA A 237 -20.75 13.31 2.58
N GLU A 238 -19.45 13.45 2.34
CA GLU A 238 -18.88 14.47 1.46
C GLU A 238 -18.61 13.95 0.05
N THR A 239 -18.12 12.71 -0.07
CA THR A 239 -17.70 12.16 -1.36
C THR A 239 -18.52 10.93 -1.77
N SER A 240 -19.17 11.02 -2.93
CA SER A 240 -19.84 9.86 -3.52
C SER A 240 -18.82 8.88 -4.14
N ARG A 241 -19.19 7.60 -4.23
CA ARG A 241 -18.36 6.58 -4.90
C ARG A 241 -17.97 6.94 -6.33
N ALA A 242 -18.91 7.51 -7.09
CA ALA A 242 -18.65 7.92 -8.46
C ALA A 242 -17.62 9.06 -8.48
N ALA A 243 -17.81 10.09 -7.63
CA ALA A 243 -16.88 11.20 -7.51
C ALA A 243 -15.47 10.76 -7.07
N ALA A 244 -15.36 9.81 -6.13
CA ALA A 244 -14.08 9.24 -5.71
C ALA A 244 -13.32 8.57 -6.88
N ARG A 245 -14.03 7.76 -7.68
CA ARG A 245 -13.43 7.09 -8.85
C ARG A 245 -13.08 8.08 -9.95
N ASP A 246 -13.95 9.05 -10.24
CA ASP A 246 -13.68 10.10 -11.22
C ASP A 246 -12.46 10.95 -10.83
N ARG A 247 -12.30 11.21 -9.53
CA ARG A 247 -11.12 11.90 -8.98
C ARG A 247 -9.83 11.13 -9.22
N LEU A 248 -9.81 9.83 -8.94
CA LEU A 248 -8.64 8.97 -9.20
C LEU A 248 -8.34 8.86 -10.69
N ALA A 249 -9.37 8.70 -11.53
CA ALA A 249 -9.19 8.66 -12.98
C ALA A 249 -8.61 9.97 -13.53
N THR A 250 -9.05 11.12 -13.02
CA THR A 250 -8.48 12.43 -13.37
C THR A 250 -7.00 12.50 -12.97
N LEU A 251 -6.66 12.10 -11.75
CA LEU A 251 -5.27 12.06 -11.29
C LEU A 251 -4.38 11.19 -12.16
N PHE A 252 -4.87 10.02 -12.57
CA PHE A 252 -4.11 9.13 -13.43
C PHE A 252 -3.90 9.71 -14.83
N ALA A 253 -4.88 10.44 -15.37
CA ALA A 253 -4.73 11.11 -16.65
C ALA A 253 -3.73 12.29 -16.61
N ASP A 254 -3.64 12.98 -15.47
CA ASP A 254 -2.73 14.11 -15.28
C ASP A 254 -1.25 13.67 -15.10
N LEU A 255 -0.98 12.37 -14.87
CA LEU A 255 0.39 11.84 -14.71
C LEU A 255 1.25 11.96 -15.97
N ASP A 256 0.62 12.10 -17.14
CA ASP A 256 1.28 12.15 -18.45
C ASP A 256 1.45 13.60 -18.97
N ASP A 257 1.05 14.61 -18.19
CA ASP A 257 1.23 16.03 -18.51
C ASP A 257 2.56 16.54 -17.91
N PRO A 258 3.54 16.96 -18.74
CA PRO A 258 4.91 17.31 -18.31
C PRO A 258 5.05 18.57 -17.45
#